data_AF-A0A9D9D0U2-F1
#
_entry.id   AF-A0A9D9D0U2-F1
#
_cell.length_a   1.000
_cell.length_b   1.000
_cell.length_c   1.000
_cell.angle_alpha   90.00
_cell.angle_beta   90.00
_cell.angle_gamma   90.00
#
_symmetry.space_group_name_H-M   'P 1'
#
loop_
_entity.id
_entity.type
_entity.pdbx_description
1 polymer ?
#
loop_
_entity_poly.entity_id
_entity_poly.type
_entity_poly.pdbx_seq_one_letter_code
_entity_poly.pdbx_strand_id
1 'polypeptide(L)'
;LECGQTEPKDAATKSFNYNVVQELAAKFKEQNGSIKCADLLGQLKEKTTTHVPEARTAEYYAKRPCPRMVECAARIWVEKLKELRGE
;
A
#
# COMPACT_ATOMS: atom_id res chain seq x y z
N LEU A 1 6.88 15.69 1.58
CA LEU A 1 6.70 14.92 0.33
C LEU A 1 8.05 14.89 -0.37
N GLU A 2 8.88 13.88 -0.11
CA GLU A 2 10.29 13.84 -0.57
C GLU A 2 10.43 13.95 -2.09
N CYS A 3 9.47 13.40 -2.84
CA CYS A 3 9.47 13.43 -4.31
C CYS A 3 8.34 14.27 -4.90
N GLY A 4 7.58 15.01 -4.08
CA GLY A 4 6.41 15.77 -4.53
C GLY A 4 6.78 17.16 -5.04
N GLN A 5 5.99 17.68 -5.98
CA GLN A 5 6.05 19.09 -6.39
C GLN A 5 4.93 19.90 -5.74
N THR A 6 5.15 21.20 -5.61
CA THR A 6 4.13 22.21 -5.29
C THR A 6 3.78 23.11 -6.48
N GLU A 7 4.57 23.05 -7.55
CA GLU A 7 4.40 23.83 -8.78
C GLU A 7 3.66 23.02 -9.86
N PRO A 8 2.42 23.40 -10.25
CA PRO A 8 1.61 22.61 -11.18
C PRO A 8 2.25 22.34 -12.54
N LYS A 9 3.19 23.19 -12.97
CA LYS A 9 3.85 23.13 -14.29
C LYS A 9 5.16 22.33 -14.29
N ASP A 10 5.64 21.87 -13.14
CA ASP A 10 6.85 21.03 -13.09
C ASP A 10 6.53 19.58 -13.48
N ALA A 11 6.60 19.34 -14.79
CA ALA A 11 6.37 18.02 -15.37
C ALA A 11 7.48 17.02 -15.01
N ALA A 12 8.72 17.47 -14.82
CA ALA A 12 9.87 16.61 -14.56
C ALA A 12 9.77 15.98 -13.16
N THR A 13 9.56 16.81 -12.14
CA THR A 13 9.38 16.32 -10.76
C THR A 13 8.13 15.46 -10.62
N LYS A 14 7.06 15.82 -11.33
CA LYS A 14 5.83 15.02 -11.38
C LYS A 14 6.07 13.64 -11.99
N SER A 15 6.82 13.56 -13.09
CA SER A 15 7.22 12.31 -13.73
C SER A 15 8.08 11.45 -12.80
N PHE A 16 9.06 12.07 -12.12
CA PHE A 16 9.90 11.39 -11.14
C PHE A 16 9.08 10.79 -9.99
N ASN A 17 8.14 11.55 -9.42
CA ASN A 17 7.24 11.07 -8.37
C ASN A 17 6.42 9.85 -8.84
N TYR A 18 5.91 9.89 -10.08
CA TYR A 18 5.17 8.78 -10.64
C TYR A 18 6.01 7.52 -10.76
N ASN A 19 7.27 7.65 -11.21
CA ASN A 19 8.18 6.52 -11.26
C ASN A 19 8.40 5.91 -9.87
N VAL A 20 8.68 6.75 -8.86
CA VAL A 20 8.87 6.28 -7.47
C VAL A 20 7.63 5.54 -6.97
N VAL A 21 6.43 6.08 -7.15
CA VAL A 21 5.18 5.42 -6.74
C VAL A 21 4.98 4.08 -7.47
N GLN A 22 5.30 4.02 -8.76
CA GLN A 22 5.20 2.78 -9.54
C GLN A 22 6.18 1.71 -9.05
N GLU A 23 7.41 2.08 -8.72
CA GLU A 23 8.40 1.16 -8.13
C GLU A 23 7.92 0.61 -6.77
N LEU A 24 7.41 1.48 -5.89
CA LEU A 24 6.87 1.07 -4.59
C LEU A 24 5.69 0.10 -4.76
N ALA A 25 4.78 0.41 -5.69
CA ALA A 25 3.63 -0.45 -5.99
C ALA A 25 4.06 -1.80 -6.59
N ALA A 26 5.09 -1.82 -7.44
CA ALA A 26 5.64 -3.04 -8.00
C ALA A 26 6.26 -3.93 -6.91
N LYS A 27 7.12 -3.37 -6.04
CA LYS A 27 7.70 -4.08 -4.88
C LYS A 27 6.61 -4.63 -3.95
N PHE A 28 5.57 -3.82 -3.68
CA PHE A 28 4.45 -4.28 -2.85
C PHE A 28 3.69 -5.44 -3.49
N LYS A 29 3.42 -5.35 -4.80
CA LYS A 29 2.74 -6.39 -5.57
C LYS A 29 3.57 -7.68 -5.62
N GLU A 30 4.88 -7.58 -5.74
CA GLU A 30 5.78 -8.74 -5.69
C GLU A 30 5.69 -9.47 -4.35
N GLN A 31 5.68 -8.73 -3.23
CA GLN A 31 5.61 -9.32 -1.89
C GLN A 31 4.22 -9.84 -1.50
N ASN A 32 3.14 -9.23 -2.01
CA ASN A 32 1.76 -9.50 -1.54
C ASN A 32 0.80 -9.99 -2.64
N GLY A 33 1.23 -10.05 -3.89
CA GLY A 33 0.46 -10.52 -5.05
C GLY A 33 -0.45 -9.48 -5.71
N SER A 34 -0.99 -8.51 -4.96
CA SER A 34 -1.85 -7.44 -5.51
C SER A 34 -1.66 -6.12 -4.78
N ILE A 35 -2.05 -5.02 -5.43
CA ILE A 35 -2.19 -3.68 -4.81
C ILE A 35 -3.65 -3.36 -4.46
N LYS A 36 -4.59 -4.21 -4.86
CA LYS A 36 -6.03 -4.01 -4.61
C LYS A 36 -6.41 -4.72 -3.32
N CYS A 37 -7.00 -3.98 -2.38
CA CYS A 37 -7.45 -4.54 -1.10
C CYS A 37 -8.40 -5.73 -1.29
N ALA A 38 -9.30 -5.68 -2.29
CA ALA A 38 -10.24 -6.77 -2.56
C ALA A 38 -9.55 -8.10 -2.92
N ASP A 39 -8.45 -8.04 -3.67
CA ASP A 39 -7.69 -9.24 -4.05
C ASP A 39 -6.89 -9.78 -2.87
N LEU A 40 -6.27 -8.88 -2.08
CA LEU A 40 -5.52 -9.22 -0.87
C LEU A 40 -6.39 -9.85 0.22
N LEU A 41 -7.65 -9.45 0.28
CA LEU A 41 -8.64 -9.99 1.21
C LEU A 41 -9.23 -11.34 0.74
N GLY A 42 -8.70 -11.95 -0.34
CA GLY A 42 -9.31 -13.02 -1.14
C GLY A 42 -10.00 -14.22 -0.42
N GLN A 43 -9.86 -14.38 0.89
CA GLN A 43 -10.57 -15.35 1.75
C GLN A 43 -11.92 -14.86 2.31
N LEU A 44 -12.22 -13.56 2.26
CA LEU A 44 -13.50 -12.97 2.71
C LEU A 44 -14.59 -13.00 1.62
N LYS A 45 -14.53 -13.99 0.72
CA LYS A 45 -15.38 -14.06 -0.48
C LYS A 45 -16.87 -14.24 -0.19
N GLU A 46 -17.25 -14.71 0.99
CA GLU A 46 -18.63 -14.53 1.43
C GLU A 46 -18.86 -13.07 1.77
N LYS A 47 -19.24 -12.31 0.74
CA LYS A 47 -19.83 -10.98 0.90
C LYS A 47 -21.14 -11.17 1.65
N THR A 48 -21.09 -11.14 2.98
CA THR A 48 -22.26 -10.91 3.81
C THR A 48 -22.70 -9.47 3.51
N THR A 49 -23.64 -9.31 2.57
CA THR A 49 -24.23 -8.03 2.19
C THR A 49 -25.26 -7.56 3.23
N THR A 50 -24.92 -7.71 4.51
CA THR A 50 -25.78 -7.28 5.61
C THR A 50 -25.45 -5.84 5.96
N HIS A 51 -26.44 -5.09 6.47
CA HIS A 51 -26.22 -3.75 7.01
C HIS A 51 -25.52 -3.78 8.39
N VAL A 52 -25.29 -4.96 8.96
CA VAL A 52 -24.70 -5.13 10.28
C VAL A 52 -23.20 -5.33 10.14
N PRO A 53 -22.36 -4.50 10.79
CA PRO A 53 -20.92 -4.70 10.79
C PRO A 53 -20.53 -5.94 11.60
N GLU A 54 -19.47 -6.63 11.18
CA GLU A 54 -18.88 -7.70 11.98
C GLU A 54 -18.34 -7.15 13.31
N ALA A 55 -18.48 -7.95 14.38
CA ALA A 55 -17.88 -7.62 15.67
C ALA A 55 -16.34 -7.61 15.57
N ARG A 56 -15.70 -6.63 16.21
CA ARG A 56 -14.24 -6.45 16.22
C ARG A 56 -13.58 -7.39 17.24
N THR A 57 -13.56 -8.69 16.93
CA THR A 57 -12.93 -9.73 17.77
C THR A 57 -11.48 -10.00 17.36
N ALA A 58 -10.75 -10.81 18.13
CA ALA A 58 -9.39 -11.22 17.76
C ALA A 58 -9.37 -11.99 16.43
N GLU A 59 -10.34 -12.86 16.20
CA GLU A 59 -10.51 -13.64 14.98
C GLU A 59 -10.80 -12.74 13.77
N TYR A 60 -11.56 -11.65 13.97
CA TYR A 60 -11.81 -10.64 12.94
C TYR A 60 -10.51 -10.02 12.42
N TYR A 61 -9.57 -9.69 13.33
CA TYR A 61 -8.26 -9.16 12.95
C TYR A 61 -7.33 -10.24 12.40
N ALA A 62 -7.37 -11.46 12.94
CA ALA A 62 -6.53 -12.57 12.49
C ALA A 62 -6.76 -12.93 11.01
N LYS A 63 -8.01 -12.88 10.54
CA LYS A 63 -8.35 -13.15 9.13
C LYS A 63 -8.11 -11.97 8.18
N ARG A 64 -7.78 -10.78 8.70
CA ARG A 64 -7.61 -9.55 7.91
C ARG A 64 -6.13 -9.13 7.93
N PRO A 65 -5.39 -9.29 6.82
CA PRO A 65 -3.96 -9.01 6.78
C PRO A 65 -3.62 -7.51 6.81
N CYS A 66 -4.58 -6.61 7.01
CA CYS A 66 -4.40 -5.17 6.85
C CYS A 66 -3.21 -4.60 7.66
N PRO A 67 -3.01 -4.93 8.95
CA PRO A 67 -1.86 -4.42 9.69
C PRO A 67 -0.52 -4.86 9.06
N ARG A 68 -0.41 -6.12 8.64
CA ARG A 68 0.77 -6.65 7.95
C ARG A 68 1.01 -5.98 6.60
N MET A 69 -0.07 -5.65 5.87
CA MET A 69 0.04 -4.91 4.61
C MET A 69 0.57 -3.50 4.83
N VAL A 70 0.10 -2.80 5.87
CA VAL A 70 0.59 -1.47 6.24
C VAL A 70 2.07 -1.52 6.65
N GLU A 71 2.45 -2.49 7.47
CA GLU A 71 3.85 -2.72 7.87
C GLU A 71 4.74 -2.96 6.65
N CYS A 72 4.34 -3.84 5.73
CA CYS A 72 5.07 -4.12 4.49
C CYS A 72 5.25 -2.85 3.64
N ALA A 73 4.19 -2.07 3.43
CA ALA A 73 4.27 -0.82 2.68
C ALA A 73 5.20 0.20 3.35
N ALA A 74 5.13 0.32 4.68
CA ALA A 74 6.00 1.22 5.45
C ALA A 74 7.47 0.81 5.31
N ARG A 75 7.78 -0.50 5.39
CA ARG A 75 9.14 -1.01 5.20
C ARG A 75 9.68 -0.71 3.80
N ILE A 76 8.90 -1.00 2.75
CA ILE A 76 9.27 -0.71 1.36
C ILE A 76 9.54 0.78 1.17
N TRP A 77 8.72 1.65 1.77
CA TRP A 77 8.94 3.10 1.73
C TRP A 77 10.23 3.52 2.43
N VAL A 78 10.50 3.01 3.64
CA VAL A 78 11.71 3.35 4.40
C VAL A 78 12.97 2.90 3.64
N GLU A 79 12.95 1.73 3.02
CA GLU A 79 14.05 1.27 2.16
C GLU A 79 14.27 2.24 0.99
N LYS A 80 13.20 2.61 0.29
CA LYS A 80 13.29 3.57 -0.82
C LYS A 80 13.78 4.95 -0.35
N LEU A 81 13.37 5.37 0.84
CA LEU A 81 13.78 6.64 1.41
C LEU A 81 15.28 6.69 1.69
N LYS A 82 15.86 5.59 2.19
CA LYS A 82 17.31 5.47 2.37
C LYS A 82 18.05 5.52 1.03
N GLU A 83 17.57 4.78 0.02
CA GLU A 83 18.12 4.85 -1.34
C GLU A 83 18.14 6.29 -1.87
N LEU A 84 17.04 7.03 -1.69
CA LEU A 84 16.92 8.42 -2.15
C LEU A 84 17.83 9.40 -1.41
N ARG A 85 18.17 9.11 -0.15
CA ARG A 85 19.05 9.92 0.70
C ARG A 85 20.53 9.52 0.61
N GLY A 86 20.83 8.39 -0.01
CA GLY A 86 22.18 7.83 -0.08
C GLY A 86 22.67 7.25 1.24
N GLU A 87 21.75 6.77 2.08
CA GLU A 87 22.01 6.13 3.39
C GLU A 87 22.17 4.60 3.29
#